data_AF-A0A5D2SU15-F1
#
_entry.id   AF-A0A5D2SU15-F1
#
_cell.length_a   1.000
_cell.length_b   1.000
_cell.length_c   1.000
_cell.angle_alpha   90.00
_cell.angle_beta   90.00
_cell.angle_gamma   90.00
#
_symmetry.space_group_name_H-M   'P 1'
#
loop_
_entity.id
_entity.type
_entity.pdbx_description
1 polymer ?
#
loop_
_entity_poly.entity_id
_entity_poly.type
_entity_poly.pdbx_seq_one_letter_code
_entity_poly.pdbx_strand_id
1 'polypeptide(L)'
;MQRAHNQTAITPPQRRLGILLAFHLFFSIFCLHQASESPTFPFQGKGTGSFGKRRNKTHTLCVRCGRRSFHLQKSRCSACAFPAARKRTYNWSVKAIRRKTTGTGKMRYLRHVPRRFKTGFREGTEAAPRKKVVAASA
;
A
#
# COMPACT_ATOMS: atom_id res chain seq x y z
N MET A 1 -18.77 -49.08 -5.82
CA MET A 1 -19.72 -50.12 -5.40
C MET A 1 -20.66 -49.54 -4.37
N GLN A 2 -21.76 -48.95 -4.87
CA GLN A 2 -22.90 -48.49 -4.08
C GLN A 2 -23.42 -49.64 -3.20
N ARG A 3 -23.57 -49.42 -1.89
CA ARG A 3 -24.42 -50.28 -1.05
C ARG A 3 -25.81 -49.67 -1.00
N ALA A 4 -26.72 -50.45 -1.56
CA ALA A 4 -28.13 -50.17 -1.72
C ALA A 4 -28.83 -50.01 -0.37
N HIS A 5 -29.83 -49.13 -0.42
CA HIS A 5 -30.94 -49.06 0.50
C HIS A 5 -31.67 -50.42 0.57
N ASN A 6 -32.00 -50.86 1.78
CA ASN A 6 -33.04 -51.85 2.02
C ASN A 6 -34.23 -51.14 2.68
N GLN A 7 -35.37 -51.16 1.99
CA GLN A 7 -36.67 -50.67 2.43
C GLN A 7 -37.52 -51.87 2.86
N THR A 8 -38.31 -51.75 3.92
CA THR A 8 -39.66 -52.32 4.08
C THR A 8 -40.27 -51.68 5.34
N ALA A 9 -41.16 -50.68 5.21
CA ALA A 9 -42.61 -50.74 4.91
C ALA A 9 -43.47 -51.02 6.16
N ILE A 10 -44.14 -49.98 6.70
CA ILE A 10 -45.42 -50.11 7.43
C ILE A 10 -46.31 -48.89 7.09
N THR A 11 -47.59 -49.17 6.91
CA THR A 11 -48.72 -48.46 6.26
C THR A 11 -49.31 -47.23 6.99
N PRO A 12 -49.96 -46.27 6.27
CA PRO A 12 -50.99 -45.34 6.80
C PRO A 12 -52.39 -46.00 6.70
N PRO A 13 -53.57 -45.36 6.96
CA PRO A 13 -53.92 -44.05 7.58
C PRO A 13 -55.03 -44.18 8.67
N GLN A 14 -55.33 -43.12 9.45
CA GLN A 14 -56.71 -42.64 9.69
C GLN A 14 -56.75 -41.31 10.47
N ARG A 15 -57.27 -40.29 9.75
CA ARG A 15 -58.11 -39.15 10.16
C ARG A 15 -58.37 -38.93 11.66
N ARG A 16 -58.00 -37.75 12.17
CA ARG A 16 -58.92 -36.95 13.00
C ARG A 16 -58.97 -35.50 12.50
N LEU A 17 -60.13 -35.19 11.94
CA LEU A 17 -60.63 -33.86 11.63
C LEU A 17 -60.56 -32.96 12.86
N GLY A 18 -60.14 -31.71 12.64
CA GLY A 18 -60.57 -30.59 13.47
C GLY A 18 -59.48 -29.91 14.30
N ILE A 19 -58.61 -29.12 13.67
CA ILE A 19 -58.11 -27.82 14.17
C ILE A 19 -57.78 -26.96 12.92
N LEU A 20 -58.78 -26.70 12.07
CA LEU A 20 -58.60 -25.94 10.81
C LEU A 20 -59.02 -24.46 10.90
N LEU A 21 -59.38 -23.95 12.08
CA LEU A 21 -59.82 -22.55 12.24
C LEU A 21 -58.96 -21.70 13.21
N ALA A 22 -58.02 -22.30 13.94
CA ALA A 22 -57.12 -21.56 14.83
C ALA A 22 -55.73 -21.24 14.20
N PHE A 23 -55.38 -21.89 13.08
CA PHE A 23 -54.12 -21.63 12.37
C PHE A 23 -54.17 -20.44 11.40
N HIS A 24 -55.37 -20.02 10.95
CA HIS A 24 -55.50 -18.91 9.99
C HIS A 24 -55.49 -17.52 10.65
N LEU A 25 -56.00 -17.38 11.88
CA LEU A 25 -55.99 -16.08 12.58
C LEU A 25 -54.61 -15.74 13.18
N PHE A 26 -53.80 -16.74 13.52
CA PHE A 26 -52.41 -16.51 13.94
C PHE A 26 -51.48 -16.18 12.77
N PHE A 27 -51.73 -16.78 11.59
CA PHE A 27 -50.93 -16.51 10.38
C PHE A 27 -51.19 -15.11 9.81
N SER A 28 -52.38 -14.52 9.97
CA SER A 28 -52.66 -13.15 9.51
C SER A 28 -52.11 -12.06 10.43
N ILE A 29 -52.07 -12.27 11.75
CA ILE A 29 -51.50 -11.28 12.69
C ILE A 29 -49.96 -11.32 12.68
N PHE A 30 -49.35 -12.50 12.51
CA PHE A 30 -47.90 -12.62 12.40
C PHE A 30 -47.36 -12.16 11.03
N CYS A 31 -48.18 -12.17 9.97
CA CYS A 31 -47.76 -11.67 8.64
C CYS A 31 -47.65 -10.14 8.56
N LEU A 32 -48.31 -9.38 9.45
CA LEU A 32 -48.20 -7.91 9.44
C LEU A 32 -47.04 -7.37 10.31
N HIS A 33 -46.38 -8.24 11.09
CA HIS A 33 -45.23 -7.86 11.91
C HIS A 33 -43.87 -8.26 11.30
N GLN A 34 -43.85 -8.99 10.19
CA GLN A 34 -42.61 -9.47 9.55
C GLN A 34 -42.26 -8.72 8.26
N ALA A 35 -42.56 -7.42 8.17
CA ALA A 35 -42.28 -6.59 6.98
C ALA A 35 -41.35 -5.39 7.22
N SER A 36 -40.69 -5.31 8.37
CA SER A 36 -39.73 -4.22 8.68
C SER A 36 -38.38 -4.69 9.22
N GLU A 37 -37.91 -5.87 8.83
CA GLU A 37 -36.49 -6.19 8.91
C GLU A 37 -35.93 -6.17 7.49
N SER A 38 -35.58 -4.95 7.06
CA SER A 38 -34.73 -4.78 5.89
C SER A 38 -33.50 -5.68 6.04
N PRO A 39 -33.14 -6.52 5.04
CA PRO A 39 -31.88 -7.22 5.09
C PRO A 39 -30.80 -6.15 5.01
N THR A 40 -30.18 -5.82 6.13
CA THR A 40 -28.90 -5.12 6.13
C THR A 40 -27.94 -6.06 5.42
N PHE A 41 -27.81 -5.89 4.10
CA PHE A 41 -26.86 -6.64 3.30
C PHE A 41 -25.53 -6.61 4.06
N PRO A 42 -24.99 -7.77 4.49
CA PRO A 42 -23.63 -7.80 4.98
C PRO A 42 -22.73 -7.73 3.75
N PHE A 43 -22.76 -6.61 3.03
CA PHE A 43 -21.64 -6.14 2.22
C PHE A 43 -20.51 -5.66 3.15
N GLN A 44 -20.30 -6.40 4.25
CA GLN A 44 -19.23 -6.28 5.22
C GLN A 44 -18.11 -7.24 4.78
N GLY A 45 -17.69 -7.07 3.54
CA GLY A 45 -16.52 -7.76 3.00
C GLY A 45 -15.26 -6.95 3.27
N LYS A 46 -14.23 -7.58 3.85
CA LYS A 46 -12.87 -7.02 4.05
C LYS A 46 -12.18 -6.59 2.74
N GLY A 47 -12.73 -6.99 1.58
CA GLY A 47 -12.19 -6.73 0.24
C GLY A 47 -12.96 -5.64 -0.49
N THR A 48 -13.80 -6.04 -1.44
CA THR A 48 -14.38 -5.21 -2.51
C THR A 48 -15.07 -3.94 -2.00
N GLY A 49 -15.94 -4.04 -1.00
CA GLY A 49 -16.62 -2.86 -0.44
C GLY A 49 -15.74 -1.90 0.33
N SER A 50 -14.61 -2.37 0.87
CA SER A 50 -13.65 -1.53 1.57
C SER A 50 -12.79 -0.67 0.62
N PHE A 51 -12.50 -1.15 -0.59
CA PHE A 51 -11.65 -0.45 -1.56
C PHE A 51 -12.31 0.81 -2.11
N GLY A 52 -13.62 0.77 -2.40
CA GLY A 52 -14.37 1.93 -2.89
C GLY A 52 -14.35 3.14 -1.95
N LYS A 53 -14.16 2.90 -0.64
CA LYS A 53 -14.14 3.96 0.40
C LYS A 53 -12.77 4.62 0.59
N ARG A 54 -11.71 4.20 -0.12
CA ARG A 54 -10.30 4.67 0.09
C ARG A 54 -9.98 6.01 -0.57
N ARG A 55 -10.79 7.05 -0.29
CA ARG A 55 -10.59 8.42 -0.80
C ARG A 55 -9.58 9.24 0.03
N ASN A 56 -9.51 9.00 1.34
CA ASN A 56 -8.61 9.74 2.24
C ASN A 56 -7.16 9.27 2.08
N LYS A 57 -6.21 10.20 1.98
CA LYS A 57 -4.79 9.89 1.78
C LYS A 57 -4.03 10.01 3.10
N THR A 58 -3.36 8.94 3.49
CA THR A 58 -2.46 8.95 4.66
C THR A 58 -1.06 9.43 4.30
N HIS A 59 -0.57 9.09 3.11
CA HIS A 59 0.79 9.40 2.66
C HIS A 59 0.84 10.33 1.44
N THR A 60 1.62 11.41 1.53
CA THR A 60 1.95 12.31 0.41
C THR A 60 3.46 12.35 0.13
N LEU A 61 3.84 13.12 -0.90
CA LEU A 61 5.23 13.35 -1.27
C LEU A 61 5.97 14.10 -0.16
N CYS A 62 7.14 13.60 0.21
CA CYS A 62 8.02 14.25 1.18
C CYS A 62 8.99 15.21 0.47
N VAL A 63 9.08 16.45 0.95
CA VAL A 63 9.98 17.49 0.43
C VAL A 63 11.45 17.04 0.43
N ARG A 64 11.93 16.38 1.49
CA ARG A 64 13.35 16.01 1.63
C ARG A 64 13.77 14.87 0.69
N CYS A 65 12.91 13.86 0.48
CA CYS A 65 13.30 12.63 -0.23
C CYS A 65 12.53 12.36 -1.53
N GLY A 66 11.53 13.17 -1.86
CA GLY A 66 10.72 13.00 -3.09
C GLY A 66 9.86 11.73 -3.13
N ARG A 67 9.77 10.98 -2.03
CA ARG A 67 8.99 9.73 -1.95
C ARG A 67 7.61 9.99 -1.36
N ARG A 68 6.59 9.26 -1.82
CA ARG A 68 5.25 9.23 -1.22
C ARG A 68 5.28 8.45 0.10
N SER A 69 5.79 9.09 1.14
CA SER A 69 6.05 8.45 2.44
C SER A 69 5.82 9.41 3.61
N PHE A 70 5.40 10.64 3.35
CA PHE A 70 5.09 11.61 4.38
C PHE A 70 3.70 11.34 4.94
N HIS A 71 3.59 10.95 6.21
CA HIS A 71 2.30 10.72 6.85
C HIS A 71 1.69 12.06 7.30
N LEU A 72 0.47 12.38 6.82
CA LEU A 72 -0.16 13.68 7.07
C LEU A 72 -0.48 13.91 8.55
N GLN A 73 -1.26 13.01 9.14
CA GLN A 73 -1.71 13.17 10.53
C GLN A 73 -0.56 13.16 11.55
N LYS A 74 0.46 12.33 11.30
CA LYS A 74 1.63 12.17 12.19
C LYS A 74 2.78 13.12 11.84
N SER A 75 2.63 13.93 10.80
CA SER A 75 3.64 14.85 10.26
C SER A 75 5.05 14.25 10.17
N ARG A 76 5.16 12.97 9.79
CA ARG A 76 6.44 12.24 9.80
C ARG A 76 6.63 11.37 8.57
N CYS A 77 7.82 11.45 7.98
CA CYS A 77 8.16 10.62 6.82
C CYS A 77 8.69 9.24 7.24
N SER A 78 8.08 8.16 6.73
CA SER A 78 8.53 6.79 6.99
C SER A 78 9.85 6.43 6.30
N ALA A 79 10.25 7.15 5.25
CA ALA A 79 11.48 6.87 4.51
C ALA A 79 12.71 7.60 5.07
N CYS A 80 12.58 8.89 5.40
CA CYS A 80 13.69 9.76 5.79
C CYS A 80 13.54 10.38 7.19
N ALA A 81 12.41 10.16 7.88
CA ALA A 81 12.06 10.74 9.18
C ALA A 81 11.99 12.27 9.26
N PHE A 82 11.82 12.98 8.12
CA PHE A 82 11.41 14.38 8.15
C PHE A 82 10.21 14.57 9.10
N PRO A 83 10.22 15.51 10.06
CA PRO A 83 11.10 16.69 10.21
C PRO A 83 12.44 16.49 10.93
N ALA A 84 12.74 15.31 11.50
CA ALA A 84 13.95 15.08 12.29
C ALA A 84 15.23 15.50 11.54
N ALA A 85 16.23 16.04 12.27
CA ALA A 85 17.48 16.51 11.67
C ALA A 85 18.26 15.37 10.99
N ARG A 86 18.37 14.22 11.67
CA ARG A 86 19.06 13.04 11.15
C ARG A 86 18.16 12.26 10.19
N LYS A 87 18.75 11.77 9.08
CA LYS A 87 18.07 10.87 8.15
C LYS A 87 17.91 9.49 8.80
N ARG A 88 16.72 8.90 8.67
CA ARG A 88 16.43 7.53 9.13
C ARG A 88 17.15 6.46 8.30
N THR A 89 17.97 5.65 8.97
CA THR A 89 18.65 4.46 8.43
C THR A 89 18.56 3.32 9.44
N TYR A 90 18.46 2.09 8.96
CA TYR A 90 18.53 0.88 9.79
C TYR A 90 19.47 -0.13 9.16
N ASN A 91 20.32 -0.73 9.99
CA ASN A 91 21.36 -1.65 9.55
C ASN A 91 20.78 -2.98 9.05
N TRP A 92 19.62 -3.40 9.56
CA TRP A 92 18.90 -4.59 9.08
C TRP A 92 18.42 -4.47 7.63
N SER A 93 18.36 -3.26 7.06
CA SER A 93 17.89 -3.02 5.70
C SER A 93 19.01 -2.54 4.77
N VAL A 94 19.99 -3.41 4.51
CA VAL A 94 21.17 -3.15 3.64
C VAL A 94 20.78 -2.61 2.27
N LYS A 95 19.78 -3.21 1.60
CA LYS A 95 19.30 -2.76 0.27
C LYS A 95 18.76 -1.33 0.29
N ALA A 96 18.09 -0.91 1.36
CA ALA A 96 17.58 0.45 1.48
C ALA A 96 18.71 1.47 1.74
N ILE A 97 19.77 1.07 2.44
CA ILE A 97 20.98 1.88 2.62
C ILE A 97 21.63 2.11 1.25
N ARG A 98 21.88 1.04 0.47
CA ARG A 98 22.49 1.12 -0.86
C ARG A 98 21.75 2.06 -1.82
N ARG A 99 20.41 2.09 -1.78
CA ARG A 99 19.58 2.97 -2.65
C ARG A 99 19.67 4.46 -2.29
N LYS A 100 20.17 4.81 -1.10
CA LYS A 100 20.16 6.18 -0.55
C LYS A 100 21.56 6.72 -0.22
N THR A 101 22.58 5.86 -0.28
CA THR A 101 23.95 6.22 0.08
C THR A 101 24.55 7.25 -0.89
N THR A 102 25.63 7.89 -0.47
CA THR A 102 26.43 8.78 -1.31
C THR A 102 26.90 8.03 -2.56
N GLY A 103 26.77 8.63 -3.75
CA GLY A 103 27.06 7.96 -5.02
C GLY A 103 25.88 7.94 -6.00
N THR A 104 24.66 7.75 -5.49
CA THR A 104 23.49 7.52 -6.36
C THR A 104 22.92 8.79 -7.00
N GLY A 105 23.30 9.97 -6.50
CA GLY A 105 22.76 11.27 -6.94
C GLY A 105 23.67 12.03 -7.90
N LYS A 106 23.31 13.29 -8.17
CA LYS A 106 24.06 14.17 -9.08
C LYS A 106 25.49 14.47 -8.61
N MET A 107 25.79 14.38 -7.30
CA MET A 107 27.13 14.60 -6.72
C MET A 107 27.85 15.86 -7.25
N ARG A 108 27.13 16.99 -7.39
CA ARG A 108 27.66 18.22 -8.00
C ARG A 108 28.99 18.67 -7.39
N TYR A 109 29.09 18.72 -6.07
CA TYR A 109 30.32 19.09 -5.37
C TYR A 109 31.37 17.97 -5.42
N LEU A 110 31.00 16.78 -4.90
CA LEU A 110 31.93 15.66 -4.75
C LEU A 110 32.55 15.15 -6.06
N ARG A 111 31.94 15.38 -7.23
CA ARG A 111 32.55 15.01 -8.52
C ARG A 111 33.80 15.83 -8.85
N HIS A 112 33.82 17.12 -8.50
CA HIS A 112 34.95 18.01 -8.78
C HIS A 112 36.03 17.97 -7.70
N VAL A 113 35.65 17.57 -6.49
CA VAL A 113 36.54 17.54 -5.32
C VAL A 113 37.81 16.69 -5.56
N PRO A 114 37.76 15.44 -6.06
CA PRO A 114 38.97 14.66 -6.35
C PRO A 114 39.91 15.33 -7.35
N ARG A 115 39.38 16.06 -8.34
CA ARG A 115 40.20 16.83 -9.29
C ARG A 115 40.92 17.98 -8.60
N ARG A 116 40.22 18.73 -7.74
CA ARG A 116 40.81 19.81 -6.95
C ARG A 116 41.85 19.31 -5.95
N PHE A 117 41.61 18.16 -5.33
CA PHE A 117 42.58 17.52 -4.44
C PHE A 117 43.89 17.18 -5.16
N LYS A 118 43.83 16.63 -6.38
CA LYS A 118 45.03 16.33 -7.19
C LYS A 118 45.86 17.57 -7.53
N THR A 119 45.21 18.72 -7.66
CA THR A 119 45.86 20.01 -7.94
C THR A 119 46.15 20.81 -6.67
N GLY A 120 45.98 20.24 -5.47
CA GLY A 120 46.26 20.91 -4.20
C GLY A 120 45.38 22.13 -3.90
N PHE A 121 44.13 22.13 -4.38
CA PHE A 121 43.19 23.25 -4.22
C PHE A 121 43.69 24.61 -4.72
N ARG A 122 44.57 24.64 -5.73
CA ARG A 122 44.99 25.89 -6.39
C ARG A 122 43.78 26.70 -6.88
N GLU A 123 43.79 28.00 -6.61
CA GLU A 123 42.77 28.97 -7.02
C GLU A 123 43.44 30.16 -7.72
N GLY A 124 42.72 30.87 -8.59
CA GLY A 124 43.18 32.13 -9.21
C GLY A 124 44.30 32.04 -10.24
N THR A 125 44.77 30.85 -10.62
CA THR A 125 45.81 30.67 -11.64
C THR A 125 45.23 30.25 -12.98
N GLU A 126 45.57 30.96 -14.05
CA GLU A 126 45.21 30.57 -15.42
C GLU A 126 46.21 29.57 -16.02
N ALA A 127 45.75 28.76 -16.97
CA ALA A 127 46.62 27.84 -17.68
C ALA A 127 47.47 28.62 -18.68
N ALA A 128 48.79 28.34 -18.72
CA ALA A 128 49.67 28.96 -19.70
C ALA A 128 49.18 28.67 -21.14
N PRO A 129 49.17 29.67 -22.03
CA PRO A 129 48.75 29.47 -23.41
C PRO A 129 49.69 28.49 -24.12
N ARG A 130 49.12 27.57 -24.90
CA ARG A 130 49.93 26.59 -25.66
C ARG A 130 50.59 27.29 -26.84
N LYS A 131 51.93 27.27 -26.91
CA LYS A 131 52.67 27.70 -28.12
C LYS A 131 52.47 26.64 -29.22
N LYS A 132 52.02 27.05 -30.42
CA LYS A 132 52.00 26.17 -31.60
C LYS A 132 53.45 25.86 -31.98
N VAL A 133 53.85 24.60 -31.86
CA VAL A 133 55.11 24.13 -32.44
C VAL A 133 54.84 23.94 -33.93
N VAL A 134 55.53 24.70 -34.78
CA VAL A 134 55.48 24.46 -36.24
C VAL A 134 56.14 23.10 -36.46
N ALA A 135 55.42 22.16 -37.08
CA ALA A 135 56.01 20.88 -37.45
C ALA A 135 57.23 21.15 -38.34
N ALA A 136 58.40 20.66 -37.94
CA ALA A 136 59.58 20.73 -38.78
C ALA A 136 59.30 19.89 -40.03
N SER A 137 59.19 20.54 -41.18
CA SER A 137 59.16 19.88 -42.48
C SER A 137 60.48 19.15 -42.67
N ALA A 138 60.42 17.81 -42.75
CA ALA A 138 61.52 16.95 -43.13
C ALA A 138 61.76 17.01 -44.64
#